data_AF-A0A924USD4-F1
#
_entry.id   AF-A0A924USD4-F1
#
_cell.length_a   1.000
_cell.length_b   1.000
_cell.length_c   1.000
_cell.angle_alpha   90.00
_cell.angle_beta   90.00
_cell.angle_gamma   90.00
#
_symmetry.space_group_name_H-M   'P 1'
#
loop_
_entity.id
_entity.type
_entity.pdbx_description
1 polymer ?
#
loop_
_entity_poly.entity_id
_entity_poly.type
_entity_poly.pdbx_seq_one_letter_code
_entity_poly.pdbx_strand_id
1 'polypeptide(L)'
;ITLIGAAIALMNIMIVSVTERTREIGIRKAIGATPQVIRRQFLIEATVICLMGGITGVILGILIGNILSIVMGGSFIMLWAWTILGLSLCVFVGLLSGFYPAMKASRLDPVDSLRYE
;
A
#
# COMPACT_ATOMS: atom_id res chain seq x y z
N ILE A 1 -10.29 -12.83 -5.99
CA ILE A 1 -8.98 -13.53 -6.06
C ILE A 1 -7.85 -12.53 -6.36
N THR A 2 -7.93 -11.76 -7.46
CA THR A 2 -6.94 -10.74 -7.83
C THR A 2 -6.61 -9.74 -6.72
N LEU A 3 -7.63 -9.20 -6.05
CA LEU A 3 -7.47 -8.21 -4.99
C LEU A 3 -6.77 -8.77 -3.74
N ILE A 4 -6.99 -10.05 -3.42
CA ILE A 4 -6.31 -10.74 -2.32
C ILE A 4 -4.84 -10.98 -2.66
N GLY A 5 -4.55 -11.42 -3.90
CA GLY A 5 -3.17 -11.59 -4.35
C GLY A 5 -2.36 -10.28 -4.32
N ALA A 6 -2.98 -9.18 -4.76
CA ALA A 6 -2.39 -7.85 -4.67
C ALA A 6 -2.14 -7.41 -3.22
N ALA A 7 -3.05 -7.72 -2.30
CA ALA A 7 -2.88 -7.45 -0.87
C ALA A 7 -1.65 -8.15 -0.28
N ILE A 8 -1.48 -9.44 -0.61
CA ILE A 8 -0.35 -10.26 -0.15
C ILE A 8 0.96 -9.73 -0.74
N ALA A 9 0.97 -9.38 -2.03
CA ALA A 9 2.15 -8.81 -2.68
C ALA A 9 2.58 -7.50 -2.01
N LEU A 10 1.62 -6.59 -1.76
CA LEU A 10 1.88 -5.35 -1.02
C LEU A 10 2.39 -5.63 0.40
N MET A 11 1.78 -6.57 1.12
CA MET A 11 2.23 -6.94 2.46
C MET A 11 3.68 -7.40 2.45
N ASN A 12 4.06 -8.27 1.50
CA ASN A 12 5.43 -8.75 1.36
C ASN A 12 6.41 -7.64 1.07
N ILE A 13 6.09 -6.74 0.13
CA ILE A 13 6.93 -5.58 -0.20
C ILE A 13 7.15 -4.71 1.05
N MET A 14 6.08 -4.46 1.81
CA MET A 14 6.16 -3.68 3.05
C MET A 14 7.00 -4.39 4.12
N ILE A 15 6.87 -5.72 4.27
CA ILE A 15 7.72 -6.50 5.20
C ILE A 15 9.19 -6.38 4.81
N VAL A 16 9.52 -6.54 3.52
CA VAL A 16 10.90 -6.42 3.02
C VAL A 16 11.44 -5.01 3.25
N SER A 17 10.65 -3.97 2.95
CA SER A 17 11.04 -2.58 3.17
C SER A 17 11.32 -2.27 4.64
N VAL A 18 10.51 -2.82 5.56
CA VAL A 18 10.75 -2.70 7.01
C VAL A 18 12.06 -3.38 7.40
N THR A 19 12.36 -4.56 6.84
CA THR A 19 13.60 -5.26 7.15
C THR A 19 14.83 -4.53 6.62
N GLU A 20 14.78 -3.96 5.41
CA GLU A 20 15.88 -3.17 4.83
C GLU A 20 16.14 -1.88 5.63
N ARG A 21 15.08 -1.24 6.11
CA ARG A 21 15.16 0.02 6.90
C ARG A 21 15.22 -0.21 8.42
N THR A 22 15.49 -1.44 8.88
CA THR A 22 15.52 -1.80 10.31
C THR A 22 16.42 -0.87 11.14
N ARG A 23 17.64 -0.61 10.66
CA ARG A 23 18.62 0.23 11.34
C ARG A 23 18.16 1.68 11.44
N GLU A 24 17.55 2.24 10.38
CA GLU A 24 17.00 3.59 10.40
C GLU A 24 15.85 3.74 11.42
N ILE A 25 14.96 2.74 11.48
CA ILE A 25 13.85 2.70 12.45
C ILE A 25 14.41 2.64 13.88
N GLY A 26 15.46 1.84 14.09
CA GLY A 26 16.20 1.74 15.33
C GLY A 26 16.75 3.06 15.82
N ILE A 27 17.45 3.79 14.93
CA ILE A 27 18.00 5.12 15.21
C ILE A 27 16.87 6.10 15.56
N ARG A 28 15.77 6.12 14.81
CA ARG A 28 14.61 6.99 15.12
C ARG A 28 14.04 6.71 16.50
N LYS A 29 13.88 5.43 16.88
CA LYS A 29 13.39 5.05 18.22
C LYS A 29 14.37 5.37 19.33
N ALA A 30 15.68 5.21 19.10
CA ALA A 30 16.72 5.56 20.07
C ALA A 30 16.75 7.07 20.39
N ILE A 31 16.37 7.91 19.43
CA ILE A 31 16.24 9.37 19.59
C ILE A 31 14.87 9.76 20.20
N GLY A 32 14.00 8.79 20.50
CA GLY A 32 12.73 9.01 21.20
C GLY A 32 11.47 8.95 20.33
N ALA A 33 11.54 8.47 19.08
CA ALA A 33 10.34 8.26 18.28
C ALA A 33 9.43 7.18 18.90
N THR A 34 8.16 7.52 19.13
CA THR A 34 7.21 6.56 19.70
C THR A 34 6.83 5.48 18.66
N PRO A 35 6.50 4.25 19.10
CA PRO A 35 6.00 3.19 18.22
C PRO A 35 4.80 3.62 17.35
N GLN A 36 3.96 4.51 17.89
CA GLN A 36 2.81 5.07 17.18
C GLN A 36 3.20 5.94 15.98
N VAL A 37 4.28 6.72 16.10
CA VAL A 37 4.81 7.54 14.99
C VAL A 37 5.31 6.64 13.87
N ILE A 38 6.09 5.62 14.20
CA ILE A 38 6.61 4.65 13.22
C ILE A 38 5.45 3.92 12.53
N ARG A 39 4.45 3.44 13.30
CA ARG A 39 3.27 2.78 12.72
C ARG A 39 2.52 3.71 11.76
N ARG A 40 2.30 4.97 12.15
CA ARG A 40 1.63 5.96 11.29
C ARG A 40 2.40 6.23 10.01
N GLN A 41 3.73 6.30 10.06
CA GLN A 41 4.56 6.49 8.87
C GLN A 41 4.34 5.37 7.84
N PHE A 42 4.44 4.12 8.27
CA PHE A 42 4.25 2.98 7.37
C PHE A 42 2.81 2.86 6.86
N LEU A 43 1.81 3.18 7.69
CA LEU A 43 0.41 3.21 7.25
C LEU A 43 0.16 4.29 6.21
N ILE A 44 0.76 5.47 6.37
CA ILE A 44 0.68 6.55 5.38
C ILE A 44 1.38 6.13 4.08
N GLU A 45 2.57 5.53 4.15
CA GLU A 45 3.29 5.02 2.97
C GLU A 45 2.44 3.99 2.20
N ALA A 46 1.85 3.02 2.89
CA ALA A 46 0.94 2.05 2.29
C ALA A 46 -0.30 2.71 1.66
N THR A 47 -0.90 3.68 2.35
CA THR A 47 -2.09 4.40 1.86
C THR A 47 -1.77 5.22 0.60
N VAL A 48 -0.64 5.92 0.58
CA VAL A 48 -0.18 6.70 -0.57
C VAL A 48 0.08 5.80 -1.77
N ILE A 49 0.75 4.66 -1.57
CA ILE A 49 0.99 3.68 -2.65
C ILE A 49 -0.35 3.16 -3.21
N CYS A 50 -1.31 2.84 -2.35
CA CYS A 50 -2.62 2.36 -2.78
C CYS A 50 -3.43 3.43 -3.52
N LEU A 51 -3.39 4.68 -3.06
CA LEU A 51 -4.06 5.79 -3.75
C LEU A 51 -3.44 6.06 -5.12
N MET A 52 -2.11 6.09 -5.20
CA MET A 52 -1.40 6.26 -6.48
C MET A 52 -1.71 5.11 -7.45
N GLY A 53 -1.67 3.87 -6.97
CA GLY A 53 -2.03 2.69 -7.77
C GLY A 53 -3.49 2.70 -8.20
N GLY A 54 -4.41 3.09 -7.32
CA GLY A 54 -5.83 3.21 -7.58
C GLY A 54 -6.14 4.26 -8.64
N ILE A 55 -5.61 5.48 -8.50
CA ILE A 55 -5.77 6.57 -9.48
C ILE A 55 -5.20 6.14 -10.84
N THR A 56 -3.98 5.60 -10.85
CA THR A 56 -3.34 5.13 -12.09
C THR A 56 -4.15 4.01 -12.74
N GLY A 57 -4.68 3.08 -11.95
CA GLY A 57 -5.54 1.99 -12.43
C GLY A 57 -6.86 2.48 -13.02
N VAL A 58 -7.49 3.50 -12.43
CA VAL A 58 -8.69 4.13 -13.00
C VAL A 58 -8.37 4.80 -14.34
N ILE A 59 -7.29 5.58 -14.42
CA ILE A 59 -6.87 6.25 -15.67
C ILE A 59 -6.59 5.22 -16.77
N LEU A 60 -5.81 4.18 -16.46
CA LEU A 60 -5.50 3.10 -17.40
C LEU A 60 -6.75 2.32 -17.80
N GLY A 61 -7.66 2.05 -16.85
CA GLY A 61 -8.92 1.38 -17.11
C GLY A 61 -9.81 2.17 -18.10
N ILE A 62 -9.88 3.49 -17.94
CA ILE A 62 -10.60 4.38 -18.87
C ILE A 62 -9.93 4.37 -20.26
N LEU A 63 -8.60 4.47 -20.33
CA LEU A 63 -7.86 4.49 -21.59
C LEU A 63 -8.06 3.18 -22.36
N ILE A 64 -7.83 2.04 -21.71
CA ILE A 64 -8.00 0.71 -22.31
C ILE A 64 -9.46 0.49 -22.69
N GLY A 65 -10.41 0.88 -21.83
CA GLY A 65 -11.84 0.80 -22.10
C GLY A 65 -12.26 1.60 -23.34
N ASN A 66 -11.76 2.82 -23.51
CA ASN A 66 -12.02 3.65 -24.69
C ASN A 66 -11.44 3.03 -25.97
N ILE A 67 -10.19 2.56 -25.93
CA ILE A 67 -9.54 1.92 -27.08
C ILE A 67 -10.33 0.69 -27.53
N LEU A 68 -10.71 -0.18 -26.58
CA LEU A 68 -11.53 -1.36 -26.88
C LEU A 68 -12.90 -1.00 -27.44
N SER A 69 -13.54 0.05 -26.93
CA SER A 69 -14.84 0.54 -27.39
C SER A 69 -14.80 0.95 -28.88
N ILE A 70 -13.74 1.65 -29.28
CA ILE A 70 -13.53 2.08 -30.67
C ILE A 70 -13.36 0.86 -31.59
N VAL A 71 -12.56 -0.13 -31.17
CA VAL A 71 -12.30 -1.35 -31.95
C VAL A 71 -13.56 -2.20 -32.10
N MET A 72 -14.39 -2.28 -31.06
CA MET A 72 -15.61 -3.10 -31.05
C MET A 72 -16.86 -2.36 -31.58
N GLY A 73 -16.74 -1.08 -31.95
CA GLY A 73 -17.85 -0.25 -32.42
C GLY A 73 -18.93 0.01 -31.36
N GLY A 74 -18.61 -0.18 -30.07
CA GLY A 74 -19.52 0.02 -28.95
C GLY A 74 -19.37 1.39 -28.30
N SER A 75 -20.28 1.72 -27.38
CA SER A 75 -20.15 2.89 -26.49
C SER A 75 -19.66 2.45 -25.11
N PHE A 76 -18.55 3.01 -24.65
CA PHE A 76 -18.04 2.78 -23.31
C PHE A 76 -18.88 3.56 -22.29
N ILE A 77 -19.69 2.84 -21.50
CA ILE A 77 -20.46 3.44 -20.41
C ILE A 77 -19.69 3.22 -19.11
N MET A 78 -19.12 4.30 -18.58
CA MET A 78 -18.42 4.25 -17.30
C MET A 78 -19.42 4.29 -16.15
N LEU A 79 -19.53 3.17 -15.41
CA LEU A 79 -20.37 3.09 -14.23
C LEU A 79 -19.61 3.59 -13.00
N TRP A 80 -19.70 4.89 -12.73
CA TRP A 80 -19.02 5.57 -11.61
C TRP A 80 -19.17 4.87 -10.26
N ALA A 81 -20.34 4.26 -9.99
CA ALA A 81 -20.59 3.50 -8.77
C ALA A 81 -19.60 2.34 -8.57
N TRP A 82 -19.30 1.57 -9.63
CA TRP A 82 -18.37 0.44 -9.56
C TRP A 82 -16.92 0.89 -9.45
N THR A 83 -16.57 1.99 -10.10
CA THR A 83 -15.22 2.59 -9.99
C THR A 83 -14.96 3.07 -8.56
N ILE A 84 -15.90 3.78 -7.94
CA ILE A 84 -15.78 4.26 -6.56
C ILE A 84 -15.73 3.07 -5.59
N LEU A 85 -16.59 2.07 -5.78
CA LEU A 85 -16.60 0.87 -4.95
C LEU A 85 -15.27 0.11 -5.05
N GLY A 86 -14.73 -0.05 -6.26
CA GLY A 86 -13.43 -0.68 -6.49
C GLY A 86 -12.27 0.09 -5.85
N LEU A 87 -12.28 1.43 -5.95
CA LEU A 87 -11.29 2.28 -5.30
C LEU A 87 -11.38 2.18 -3.77
N SER A 88 -12.58 2.21 -3.21
CA SER A 88 -12.81 2.05 -1.77
C SER A 88 -12.32 0.69 -1.27
N LEU A 89 -12.60 -0.39 -2.00
CA LEU A 89 -12.09 -1.73 -1.67
C LEU A 89 -10.56 -1.79 -1.75
N CYS A 90 -9.95 -1.16 -2.75
CA CYS A 90 -8.50 -1.11 -2.89
C CYS A 90 -7.85 -0.42 -1.69
N VAL A 91 -8.36 0.75 -1.28
CA VAL A 91 -7.87 1.47 -0.10
C VAL A 91 -8.06 0.64 1.17
N PHE A 92 -9.23 0.02 1.36
CA PHE A 92 -9.51 -0.80 2.52
C PHE A 92 -8.54 -1.98 2.65
N VAL A 93 -8.30 -2.69 1.54
CA VAL A 93 -7.39 -3.84 1.54
C VAL A 93 -5.93 -3.41 1.65
N GLY A 94 -5.55 -2.27 1.07
CA GLY A 94 -4.23 -1.67 1.26
C GLY A 94 -3.93 -1.31 2.71
N LEU A 95 -4.91 -0.73 3.41
CA LEU A 95 -4.80 -0.44 4.84
C LEU A 95 -4.65 -1.71 5.67
N LEU A 96 -5.44 -2.74 5.37
CA LEU A 96 -5.35 -4.04 6.06
C LEU A 96 -3.99 -4.70 5.84
N SER A 97 -3.48 -4.71 4.60
CA SER A 97 -2.20 -5.34 4.29
C SER A 97 -1.01 -4.56 4.87
N GLY A 98 -1.11 -3.23 4.94
CA GLY A 98 -0.10 -2.36 5.55
C GLY A 98 -0.11 -2.36 7.09
N PHE A 99 -1.20 -2.78 7.74
CA PHE A 99 -1.33 -2.75 9.20
C PHE A 99 -0.38 -3.71 9.90
N TYR A 100 -0.29 -4.96 9.43
CA TYR A 100 0.61 -5.96 9.99
C TYR A 100 2.10 -5.55 9.94
N PRO A 101 2.67 -5.17 8.78
CA PRO A 101 4.06 -4.74 8.70
C PRO A 101 4.31 -3.44 9.49
N ALA A 102 3.38 -2.49 9.49
CA ALA A 102 3.50 -1.28 10.31
C ALA A 102 3.55 -1.61 11.82
N MET A 103 2.75 -2.59 12.26
CA MET A 103 2.81 -3.07 13.64
C MET A 103 4.14 -3.77 13.94
N LYS A 104 4.63 -4.61 13.03
CA LYS A 104 5.94 -5.25 13.15
C LYS A 104 7.05 -4.20 13.27
N ALA A 105 7.09 -3.20 12.38
CA ALA A 105 8.04 -2.09 12.42
C ALA A 105 8.02 -1.31 13.75
N SER A 106 6.82 -1.04 14.27
CA SER A 106 6.64 -0.31 15.53
C SER A 106 7.16 -1.06 16.76
N ARG A 107 7.27 -2.40 16.69
CA ARG A 107 7.72 -3.26 17.79
C ARG A 107 9.21 -3.64 17.75
N LEU A 108 9.97 -3.22 16.74
CA LEU A 108 11.43 -3.44 16.74
C LEU A 108 12.10 -2.75 17.94
N ASP A 109 12.92 -3.50 18.68
CA ASP A 109 13.71 -2.96 19.77
C ASP A 109 14.96 -2.22 19.24
N PRO A 110 15.21 -0.98 19.71
CA PRO A 110 16.32 -0.16 19.21
C PRO A 110 17.68 -0.81 19.46
N VAL A 111 17.84 -1.51 20.59
CA VAL A 111 19.07 -2.20 20.97
C VAL A 111 19.40 -3.33 20.00
N ASP A 112 18.40 -4.14 19.62
CA ASP A 112 18.59 -5.24 18.67
C ASP A 112 18.84 -4.71 17.26
N SER A 113 18.10 -3.67 16.84
CA SER A 113 18.26 -3.07 15.51
C SER A 113 19.61 -2.40 15.25
N LEU A 114 20.36 -2.06 16.30
CA LEU A 114 21.72 -1.49 16.24
C LEU A 114 22.81 -2.55 16.41
N ARG A 115 22.48 -3.74 16.95
CA ARG A 115 23.36 -4.90 17.06
C ARG A 115 23.36 -5.80 15.83
N TYR A 116 22.45 -5.57 14.88
CA TYR A 116 22.48 -6.22 13.57
C TYR A 116 23.72 -5.76 12.77
N GLU A 117 24.81 -6.50 12.91
CA GLU A 117 25.55 -7.02 11.75
C GLU A 117 24.90 -8.33 11.28
#